data_AF-A0A2W4ULR2-F1
#
_entry.id   AF-A0A2W4ULR2-F1
#
_cell.length_a   1.000
_cell.length_b   1.000
_cell.length_c   1.000
_cell.angle_alpha   90.00
_cell.angle_beta   90.00
_cell.angle_gamma   90.00
#
_symmetry.space_group_name_H-M   'P 1'
#
loop_
_entity.id
_entity.type
_entity.pdbx_description
1 polymer ?
#
loop_
_entity_poly.entity_id
_entity_poly.type
_entity_poly.pdbx_seq_one_letter_code
_entity_poly.pdbx_strand_id
1 'polypeptide(L)' 'MSTAQTNTATLEVSVWFERDRKHLALSRPDGSLVFELRDEEVDEANEDGFLTSPRHPRPRDEDWREHLVGYARYYGLLT' A
#
# COMPACT_ATOMS: atom_id res chain seq x y z
N MET A 1 1.16 -28.50 6.02
CA MET A 1 1.69 -27.16 6.32
C MET A 1 0.54 -26.20 6.11
N SER A 2 0.02 -25.57 7.17
CA SER A 2 -1.13 -24.67 7.06
C SER A 2 -0.64 -23.30 6.61
N THR A 3 -0.94 -22.92 5.37
CA THR A 3 -0.80 -21.54 4.91
C THR A 3 -1.86 -20.71 5.63
N ALA A 4 -1.45 -19.91 6.61
CA ALA A 4 -2.33 -18.93 7.22
C ALA A 4 -2.67 -17.89 6.15
N GLN A 5 -3.86 -17.98 5.57
CA GLN A 5 -4.32 -17.06 4.56
C GLN A 5 -4.46 -15.67 5.19
N THR A 6 -3.66 -14.71 4.73
CA THR A 6 -3.69 -13.34 5.25
C THR A 6 -5.06 -12.71 4.98
N ASN A 7 -5.79 -12.37 6.05
CA ASN A 7 -7.04 -11.64 5.93
C ASN A 7 -6.75 -10.18 5.54
N THR A 8 -6.92 -9.84 4.27
CA THR A 8 -6.63 -8.50 3.76
C THR A 8 -7.51 -7.40 4.38
N ALA A 9 -8.67 -7.77 4.95
CA ALA A 9 -9.54 -6.81 5.62
C ALA A 9 -8.91 -6.23 6.89
N THR A 10 -8.00 -6.96 7.54
CA THR A 10 -7.33 -6.49 8.76
C THR A 10 -6.04 -5.75 8.49
N LEU A 11 -5.56 -5.68 7.26
CA LEU A 11 -4.32 -4.94 6.96
C LEU A 11 -4.52 -3.45 7.25
N GLU A 12 -3.45 -2.80 7.66
CA GLU A 12 -3.41 -1.39 8.00
C GLU A 12 -2.61 -0.63 6.95
N VAL A 13 -3.06 0.56 6.63
CA VAL A 13 -2.48 1.41 5.59
C VAL A 13 -2.02 2.69 6.25
N SER A 14 -0.83 3.14 5.90
CA SER A 14 -0.31 4.45 6.28
C SER A 14 0.12 5.20 5.03
N VAL A 15 -0.48 6.37 4.81
CA VAL A 15 -0.18 7.21 3.66
C VAL A 15 0.20 8.62 4.11
N TRP A 16 1.29 9.11 3.55
CA TRP A 16 1.73 10.47 3.80
C TRP A 16 2.39 11.08 2.56
N PHE A 17 1.97 12.30 2.27
CA PHE A 17 2.53 13.14 1.21
C PHE A 17 2.85 14.50 1.81
N GLU A 18 4.10 14.92 1.71
CA GLU A 18 4.53 16.26 2.12
C GLU A 18 5.45 16.87 1.07
N ARG A 19 4.98 17.94 0.41
CA ARG A 19 5.72 18.66 -0.63
C ARG A 19 6.28 17.69 -1.68
N ASP A 20 7.55 17.30 -1.53
CA ASP A 20 8.32 16.47 -2.46
C ASP A 20 8.55 15.05 -1.91
N ARG A 21 7.98 14.72 -0.75
CA ARG A 21 8.11 13.44 -0.05
C ARG A 21 6.83 12.63 -0.20
N LYS A 22 7.00 11.34 -0.47
CA LYS A 22 5.89 10.39 -0.65
C LYS A 22 6.18 9.15 0.19
N HIS A 23 5.17 8.65 0.88
CA HIS A 23 5.27 7.43 1.67
C HIS A 23 3.95 6.67 1.62
N LEU A 24 4.04 5.40 1.25
CA LEU A 24 2.94 4.45 1.30
C LEU A 24 3.42 3.19 2.01
N ALA A 25 2.69 2.73 3.03
CA ALA A 25 3.02 1.51 3.73
C ALA A 25 1.79 0.64 3.97
N LEU A 26 2.02 -0.67 3.94
CA LEU A 26 1.04 -1.69 4.29
C LEU A 26 1.61 -2.54 5.43
N SER A 27 0.87 -2.64 6.53
CA SER A 27 1.26 -3.40 7.71
C SER A 27 0.16 -4.39 8.13
N ARG A 28 0.55 -5.38 8.91
CA ARG A 28 -0.37 -6.27 9.62
C ARG A 28 -0.79 -5.61 10.95
N PRO A 29 -1.94 -6.01 11.54
CA PRO A 29 -2.41 -5.51 12.85
C PRO A 29 -1.43 -5.69 14.01
N ASP A 30 -0.50 -6.63 13.89
CA ASP A 30 0.54 -6.87 14.90
C ASP A 30 1.72 -5.88 14.80
N GLY A 31 1.62 -4.91 13.89
CA GLY A 31 2.66 -3.92 13.60
C GLY A 31 3.75 -4.40 12.65
N SER A 32 3.71 -5.66 12.17
CA SER A 32 4.68 -6.13 11.18
C SER A 32 4.45 -5.49 9.82
N LEU A 33 5.52 -4.94 9.24
CA LEU A 33 5.48 -4.33 7.93
C LEU A 33 5.37 -5.41 6.85
N VAL A 34 4.44 -5.25 5.90
CA VAL A 34 4.39 -6.03 4.67
C VAL A 34 5.33 -5.41 3.65
N PHE A 35 5.19 -4.12 3.39
CA PHE A 35 6.12 -3.31 2.59
C PHE A 35 5.95 -1.81 2.87
N GLU A 36 6.95 -1.03 2.45
CA GLU A 36 6.87 0.42 2.31
C GLU A 36 7.39 0.85 0.93
N LEU A 37 6.85 1.94 0.40
CA LEU A 37 7.33 2.63 -0.80
C LEU A 37 7.60 4.09 -0.44
N ARG A 38 8.70 4.63 -0.95
CA ARG A 38 9.13 6.01 -0.71
C ARG A 38 9.48 6.71 -2.00
N ASP A 39 9.07 7.97 -2.10
CA ASP A 39 9.49 8.92 -3.13
C ASP A 39 9.46 8.33 -4.56
N GLU A 40 10.63 7.99 -5.13
CA GLU A 40 10.79 7.40 -6.46
C GLU A 40 10.03 6.06 -6.62
N GLU A 41 9.96 5.23 -5.57
CA GLU A 41 9.22 3.95 -5.61
C GLU A 41 7.71 4.17 -5.70
N VAL A 42 7.21 5.28 -5.14
CA VAL A 42 5.80 5.68 -5.28
C VAL A 42 5.54 6.15 -6.70
N ASP A 43 6.49 6.87 -7.31
CA ASP A 43 6.38 7.29 -8.70
C ASP A 43 6.43 6.12 -9.67
N GLU A 44 7.35 5.17 -9.47
CA GLU A 44 7.43 3.94 -10.26
C GLU A 44 6.15 3.12 -10.12
N ALA A 45 5.63 2.90 -8.90
CA ALA A 45 4.37 2.19 -8.70
C ALA A 45 3.17 2.90 -9.36
N ASN A 46 3.21 4.22 -9.48
CA ASN A 46 2.19 4.99 -10.20
C ASN A 46 2.35 4.85 -11.73
N GLU A 47 3.57 4.89 -12.25
CA GLU A 47 3.88 4.70 -13.67
C GLU A 47 3.53 3.27 -14.14
N ASP A 48 3.77 2.27 -13.29
CA ASP A 48 3.40 0.87 -13.49
C ASP A 48 1.89 0.62 -13.37
N GLY A 49 1.11 1.63 -12.96
CA GLY A 49 -0.34 1.59 -12.91
C GLY A 49 -0.93 0.90 -11.68
N PHE A 50 -0.14 0.68 -10.63
CA PHE A 50 -0.65 0.18 -9.34
C PHE A 50 -1.42 1.24 -8.57
N LEU A 51 -1.01 2.49 -8.69
CA LEU A 51 -1.66 3.64 -8.07
C LEU A 51 -2.57 4.32 -9.09
N THR A 52 -3.78 4.72 -8.67
CA THR A 52 -4.63 5.56 -9.50
C THR A 52 -4.66 6.99 -8.97
N SER A 53 -4.85 7.96 -9.88
CA SER A 53 -5.01 9.35 -9.48
C SER A 53 -6.16 9.49 -8.48
N PRO A 54 -5.94 10.13 -7.32
CA PRO A 54 -6.97 10.33 -6.31
C PRO A 54 -8.22 10.99 -6.89
N ARG A 55 -9.40 10.43 -6.60
CA ARG A 55 -10.69 11.06 -6.94
C ARG A 55 -10.93 12.36 -6.15
N HIS A 56 -10.20 12.55 -5.06
CA HIS A 56 -10.34 13.67 -4.15
C HIS A 56 -9.04 14.47 -4.03
N PRO A 57 -9.10 15.79 -3.84
CA PRO A 57 -7.91 16.65 -3.72
C PRO A 57 -7.07 16.34 -2.48
N ARG A 58 -7.61 15.60 -1.51
CA ARG A 58 -6.91 15.06 -0.35
C ARG A 58 -7.41 13.63 -0.10
N PRO A 59 -6.82 12.62 -0.76
CA PRO A 59 -7.16 11.24 -0.48
C PRO A 59 -6.82 10.89 0.97
N ARG A 60 -7.59 9.96 1.53
CA ARG A 60 -7.33 9.34 2.83
C ARG A 60 -6.62 8.01 2.62
N ASP A 61 -5.99 7.48 3.65
CA ASP A 61 -5.31 6.18 3.65
C ASP A 61 -6.20 5.06 3.09
N GLU A 62 -7.49 5.10 3.38
CA GLU A 62 -8.49 4.14 2.91
C GLU A 62 -8.65 4.14 1.38
N ASP A 63 -8.46 5.27 0.70
CA ASP A 63 -8.50 5.37 -0.76
C ASP A 63 -7.34 4.61 -1.41
N TRP A 64 -6.26 4.32 -0.66
CA TRP A 64 -5.06 3.63 -1.15
C TRP A 64 -5.06 2.13 -0.82
N ARG A 65 -5.97 1.67 0.04
CA ARG A 65 -5.98 0.29 0.53
C ARG A 65 -6.04 -0.74 -0.59
N GLU A 66 -6.95 -0.58 -1.53
CA GLU A 66 -7.10 -1.54 -2.63
C GLU A 66 -5.86 -1.58 -3.53
N HIS A 67 -5.22 -0.43 -3.75
CA HIS A 67 -3.98 -0.33 -4.51
C HIS A 67 -2.83 -1.07 -3.82
N LEU A 68 -2.61 -0.81 -2.54
CA LEU A 68 -1.52 -1.43 -1.78
C LEU A 68 -1.73 -2.93 -1.59
N VAL A 69 -2.97 -3.37 -1.39
CA VAL A 69 -3.29 -4.81 -1.36
C VAL A 69 -3.07 -5.45 -2.73
N GLY A 70 -3.44 -4.77 -3.82
CA GLY A 70 -3.19 -5.21 -5.19
C GLY A 70 -1.70 -5.36 -5.49
N TYR A 71 -0.90 -4.35 -5.14
CA TYR A 71 0.56 -4.37 -5.22
C TYR A 71 1.13 -5.56 -4.44
N ALA A 72 0.76 -5.70 -3.17
CA ALA A 72 1.26 -6.78 -2.32
C ALA A 72 0.90 -8.18 -2.86
N ARG A 73 -0.27 -8.35 -3.48
CA ARG A 73 -0.64 -9.61 -4.16
C ARG A 73 0.20 -9.86 -5.40
N TYR A 74 0.41 -8.84 -6.23
CA TYR A 74 1.17 -8.96 -7.46
C TYR A 74 2.61 -9.42 -7.20
N TYR A 75 3.26 -8.83 -6.20
CA TYR A 75 4.63 -9.19 -5.80
C TYR A 75 4.72 -10.39 -4.84
N GLY A 76 3.60 -11.04 -4.49
CA GLY A 76 3.59 -12.22 -3.62
C GLY A 76 3.97 -11.92 -2.16
N LEU A 77 3.73 -10.70 -1.68
CA LEU A 77 4.04 -10.24 -0.32
C LEU A 77 2.97 -10.62 0.71
N LEU A 78 1.79 -11.05 0.23
CA LEU A 78 0.73 -11.62 1.06
C LEU A 78 0.69 -13.14 0.85
N THR A 79 0.87 -13.89 1.94
CA THR A 79 0.75 -15.35 2.00
C THR A 79 -0.59 -15.82 2.55
#